data_AF-A0A7H8W803-F1
#
_entry.id   AF-A0A7H8W803-F1
#
_cell.length_a   1.000
_cell.length_b   1.000
_cell.length_c   1.000
_cell.angle_alpha   90.00
_cell.angle_beta   90.00
_cell.angle_gamma   90.00
#
_symmetry.space_group_name_H-M   'P 1'
#
loop_
_entity.id
_entity.type
_entity.pdbx_description
1 polymer ?
#
loop_
_entity_poly.entity_id
_entity_poly.type
_entity_poly.pdbx_seq_one_letter_code
_entity_poly.pdbx_strand_id
1 'polypeptide(L)'
;MNTATKPKHIGRQISRIRELKDMKQEALAQALGISQQSVSIIENSETIDDEKLEEVAKALGVSAEAIKNFTEENMINYFNNFYDNSCNGSNGMFHANYCTFNPLDKVVELYERLVLAEKEKNEYLEKLMKEK
;
A
#
# COMPACT_ATOMS: atom_id res chain seq x y z
N MET A 1 -18.68 -17.32 -22.44
CA MET A 1 -17.35 -16.69 -22.25
C MET A 1 -16.38 -17.79 -21.87
N ASN A 2 -15.24 -17.92 -22.57
CA ASN A 2 -14.22 -18.92 -22.25
C ASN A 2 -13.51 -18.52 -20.94
N THR A 3 -13.88 -19.13 -19.83
CA THR A 3 -13.16 -19.05 -18.54
C THR A 3 -11.98 -20.02 -18.52
N ALA A 4 -11.20 -20.04 -19.60
CA ALA A 4 -9.90 -20.70 -19.57
C ALA A 4 -8.98 -19.80 -18.75
N THR A 5 -8.64 -20.24 -17.54
CA THR A 5 -7.61 -19.64 -16.70
C THR A 5 -6.31 -19.58 -17.51
N LYS A 6 -6.07 -18.47 -18.21
CA LYS A 6 -4.83 -18.25 -18.94
C LYS A 6 -3.68 -18.41 -17.96
N PRO A 7 -2.61 -19.15 -18.32
CA PRO A 7 -1.43 -19.22 -17.48
C PRO A 7 -0.97 -17.79 -17.17
N LYS A 8 -0.75 -17.52 -15.88
CA LYS A 8 -0.38 -16.20 -15.39
C LYS A 8 1.04 -15.90 -15.84
N HIS A 9 1.17 -15.08 -16.88
CA HIS A 9 2.45 -14.63 -17.38
C HIS A 9 3.09 -13.66 -16.39
N ILE A 10 4.13 -14.09 -15.67
CA ILE A 10 4.75 -13.31 -14.58
C ILE A 10 5.43 -12.05 -15.13
N GLY A 11 6.14 -12.15 -16.27
CA GLY A 11 6.79 -11.00 -16.89
C GLY A 11 5.83 -9.85 -17.24
N ARG A 12 4.63 -10.15 -17.74
CA ARG A 12 3.60 -9.14 -18.02
C ARG A 12 3.09 -8.46 -16.74
N GLN A 13 2.98 -9.21 -15.65
CA GLN A 13 2.60 -8.65 -14.34
C GLN A 13 3.67 -7.69 -13.82
N ILE A 14 4.95 -8.05 -13.96
CA ILE A 14 6.10 -7.19 -13.63
C ILE A 14 6.04 -5.89 -14.46
N SER A 15 5.85 -6.01 -15.77
CA SER A 15 5.76 -4.85 -16.67
C SER A 15 4.63 -3.91 -16.27
N ARG A 16 3.45 -4.47 -15.94
CA ARG A 16 2.30 -3.68 -15.50
C ARG A 16 2.52 -2.99 -14.16
N ILE A 17 3.09 -3.69 -13.19
CA ILE A 17 3.46 -3.12 -11.89
C ILE A 17 4.47 -1.98 -12.06
N ARG A 18 5.46 -2.18 -12.93
CA ARG A 18 6.48 -1.16 -13.23
C ARG A 18 5.84 0.11 -13.80
N GLU A 19 4.92 -0.03 -14.77
CA GLU A 19 4.18 1.10 -15.34
C GLU A 19 3.34 1.83 -14.29
N LEU A 20 2.67 1.10 -13.39
CA LEU A 20 1.88 1.70 -12.31
C LEU A 20 2.73 2.52 -11.32
N LYS A 21 4.01 2.17 -11.20
CA LYS A 21 4.99 2.91 -10.39
C LYS A 21 5.70 4.02 -11.15
N ASP A 22 5.26 4.32 -12.37
CA ASP A 22 5.87 5.30 -13.27
C ASP A 22 7.39 5.08 -13.45
N MET A 23 7.79 3.81 -13.47
CA MET A 23 9.19 3.40 -13.54
C MET A 23 9.57 3.01 -14.97
N LYS A 24 10.66 3.56 -15.51
CA LYS A 24 11.20 3.16 -16.82
C LYS A 24 11.93 1.82 -16.72
N GLN A 25 11.99 1.05 -17.82
CA GLN A 25 12.76 -0.20 -17.86
C GLN A 25 14.24 0.03 -17.52
N GLU A 26 14.81 1.16 -17.93
CA GLU A 26 16.19 1.54 -17.58
C GLU A 26 16.38 1.74 -16.07
N ALA A 27 15.39 2.32 -15.38
CA ALA A 27 15.45 2.53 -13.94
C ALA A 27 15.37 1.19 -13.19
N LEU A 28 14.52 0.28 -13.63
CA LEU A 28 14.45 -1.08 -13.08
C LEU A 28 15.75 -1.85 -13.33
N ALA A 29 16.34 -1.70 -14.52
CA ALA A 29 17.60 -2.32 -14.86
C ALA A 29 18.75 -1.84 -13.97
N GLN A 30 18.82 -0.53 -13.72
CA GLN A 30 19.77 0.08 -12.79
C GLN A 30 19.58 -0.43 -11.36
N ALA A 31 18.34 -0.55 -10.89
CA ALA A 31 18.04 -1.06 -9.54
C ALA A 31 18.45 -2.54 -9.36
N LEU A 32 18.37 -3.33 -10.43
CA LEU A 32 18.76 -4.74 -10.46
C LEU A 32 20.23 -4.96 -10.82
N GLY A 33 20.97 -3.91 -11.22
CA GLY A 33 22.35 -4.04 -11.69
C GLY A 33 22.49 -4.83 -13.00
N ILE A 34 21.44 -4.88 -13.83
CA ILE A 34 21.40 -5.59 -15.12
C ILE A 34 21.20 -4.61 -16.28
N SER A 35 21.25 -5.13 -17.50
CA SER A 35 20.98 -4.31 -18.69
C SER A 35 19.48 -4.10 -18.91
N GLN A 36 19.10 -3.02 -19.61
CA GLN A 36 17.71 -2.76 -19.99
C GLN A 36 17.16 -3.89 -20.88
N GLN A 37 18.00 -4.50 -21.71
CA GLN A 37 17.63 -5.65 -22.53
C GLN A 37 17.29 -6.86 -21.65
N SER A 38 18.04 -7.11 -20.58
CA SER A 38 17.73 -8.17 -19.62
C SER A 38 16.37 -7.96 -18.95
N VAL A 39 16.02 -6.72 -18.58
CA VAL A 39 14.68 -6.39 -18.06
C VAL A 39 13.59 -6.69 -19.10
N SER A 40 13.80 -6.31 -20.36
CA SER A 40 12.86 -6.61 -21.45
C SER A 40 12.65 -8.12 -21.62
N ILE A 41 13.72 -8.93 -21.49
CA ILE A 41 13.62 -10.39 -21.52
C ILE A 41 12.80 -10.92 -20.35
N ILE A 42 13.05 -10.40 -19.13
CA ILE A 42 12.29 -10.76 -17.91
C ILE A 42 10.80 -10.45 -18.10
N GLU A 43 10.45 -9.27 -18.62
CA GLU A 43 9.06 -8.87 -18.84
C GLU A 43 8.36 -9.71 -19.92
N ASN A 44 9.10 -10.23 -20.90
CA ASN A 44 8.58 -11.13 -21.93
C ASN A 44 8.58 -12.61 -21.52
N SER A 45 9.12 -12.95 -20.34
CA SER A 45 9.14 -14.32 -19.86
C SER A 45 7.84 -14.72 -19.16
N GLU A 46 7.28 -15.88 -19.52
CA GLU A 46 6.08 -16.40 -18.89
C GLU A 46 6.34 -16.80 -17.43
N THR A 47 7.53 -17.32 -17.14
CA THR A 47 7.98 -17.77 -15.81
C THR A 47 9.35 -17.17 -15.47
N ILE A 48 9.63 -16.98 -14.19
CA ILE A 48 10.88 -16.43 -13.66
C ILE A 48 11.25 -17.23 -12.41
N ASP A 49 12.54 -17.46 -12.19
CA ASP A 49 13.06 -18.11 -10.98
C ASP A 49 12.63 -17.33 -9.73
N ASP A 50 12.23 -18.05 -8.67
CA ASP A 50 11.73 -17.40 -7.45
C ASP A 50 12.74 -16.42 -6.83
N GLU A 51 14.04 -16.73 -6.88
CA GLU A 51 15.10 -15.82 -6.40
C GLU A 51 15.13 -14.50 -7.17
N LYS A 52 15.09 -14.55 -8.50
CA LYS A 52 15.04 -13.35 -9.35
C LYS A 52 13.73 -12.59 -9.18
N LEU A 53 12.62 -13.30 -9.00
CA LEU A 53 11.33 -12.68 -8.75
C LEU A 53 11.35 -11.88 -7.45
N GLU A 54 12.01 -12.38 -6.41
CA GLU A 54 12.19 -11.67 -5.14
C GLU A 54 13.05 -10.41 -5.31
N GLU A 55 14.14 -10.48 -6.08
CA GLU A 55 14.96 -9.31 -6.40
C GLU A 55 14.17 -8.24 -7.17
N VAL A 56 13.41 -8.66 -8.19
CA VAL A 56 12.53 -7.77 -8.96
C VAL A 56 11.45 -7.16 -8.07
N ALA A 57 10.83 -7.96 -7.20
CA ALA A 57 9.83 -7.49 -6.26
C ALA A 57 10.40 -6.43 -5.32
N LYS A 58 11.59 -6.67 -4.77
CA LYS A 58 12.31 -5.72 -3.93
C LYS A 58 12.65 -4.43 -4.66
N ALA A 59 13.14 -4.51 -5.90
CA ALA A 59 13.43 -3.34 -6.73
C ALA A 59 12.16 -2.52 -7.05
N LEU A 60 11.03 -3.18 -7.23
CA LEU A 60 9.72 -2.55 -7.42
C LEU A 60 9.07 -2.11 -6.09
N GLY A 61 9.60 -2.50 -4.92
CA GLY A 61 9.02 -2.20 -3.62
C GLY A 61 7.69 -2.91 -3.36
N VAL A 62 7.56 -4.16 -3.81
CA VAL A 62 6.40 -5.04 -3.61
C VAL A 62 6.87 -6.40 -3.09
N SER A 63 5.93 -7.26 -2.67
CA SER A 63 6.25 -8.67 -2.39
C SER A 63 6.23 -9.51 -3.67
N ALA A 64 7.00 -10.61 -3.73
CA ALA A 64 6.90 -11.53 -4.86
C ALA A 64 5.50 -12.14 -5.00
N GLU A 65 4.80 -12.34 -3.88
CA GLU A 65 3.42 -12.82 -3.87
C GLU A 65 2.46 -11.81 -4.52
N ALA A 66 2.67 -10.51 -4.31
CA ALA A 66 1.91 -9.47 -4.99
C ALA A 66 2.07 -9.54 -6.51
N ILE A 67 3.27 -9.86 -7.02
CA ILE A 67 3.50 -10.06 -8.45
C ILE A 67 2.78 -11.32 -8.95
N LYS A 68 2.79 -12.44 -8.19
CA LYS A 68 2.10 -13.69 -8.56
C LYS A 68 0.57 -13.59 -8.54
N ASN A 69 0.05 -12.75 -7.66
CA ASN A 69 -1.38 -12.52 -7.47
C ASN A 69 -1.92 -11.30 -8.21
N PHE A 70 -1.08 -10.65 -9.02
CA PHE A 70 -1.47 -9.48 -9.78
C PHE A 70 -2.57 -9.81 -10.80
N THR A 71 -3.68 -9.10 -10.70
CA THR A 71 -4.74 -9.10 -11.71
C THR A 71 -5.22 -7.67 -11.94
N GLU A 72 -5.69 -7.37 -13.14
CA GLU A 72 -6.26 -6.05 -13.45
C GLU A 72 -7.48 -5.73 -12.58
N GLU A 73 -8.27 -6.75 -12.22
CA GLU A 73 -9.42 -6.62 -11.32
C GLU A 73 -8.99 -6.26 -9.89
N ASN A 74 -7.93 -6.89 -9.35
CA ASN A 74 -7.36 -6.54 -8.04
C ASN A 74 -6.84 -5.10 -8.04
N MET A 75 -6.31 -4.63 -9.16
CA MET A 75 -5.85 -3.25 -9.33
C MET A 75 -7.03 -2.26 -9.37
N ILE A 76 -8.10 -2.55 -10.11
CA ILE A 76 -9.32 -1.71 -10.13
C ILE A 76 -9.91 -1.62 -8.72
N ASN A 77 -9.98 -2.75 -8.01
CA ASN A 77 -10.45 -2.79 -6.62
C ASN A 77 -9.54 -1.97 -5.70
N TYR A 78 -8.22 -2.03 -5.86
CA TYR A 78 -7.29 -1.20 -5.08
C TYR A 78 -7.55 0.30 -5.30
N PHE A 79 -7.66 0.76 -6.55
CA PHE A 79 -7.92 2.18 -6.84
C PHE A 79 -9.26 2.65 -6.29
N ASN A 80 -10.30 1.82 -6.35
CA ASN A 80 -11.62 2.16 -5.79
C ASN A 80 -11.58 2.25 -4.26
N ASN A 81 -10.82 1.38 -3.58
CA ASN A 81 -10.72 1.37 -2.12
C ASN A 81 -9.71 2.39 -1.56
N PHE A 82 -8.76 2.87 -2.36
CA PHE A 82 -7.75 3.85 -1.94
C PHE A 82 -8.36 5.18 -1.50
N TYR A 83 -9.51 5.56 -2.08
CA TYR A 83 -10.23 6.77 -1.69
C TYR A 83 -11.01 6.63 -0.37
N ASP A 84 -11.34 5.40 0.03
CA ASP A 84 -12.22 5.14 1.18
C ASP A 84 -11.44 4.68 2.44
N ASN A 85 -10.20 4.19 2.29
CA ASN A 85 -9.41 3.61 3.39
C ASN A 85 -8.00 4.18 3.47
N SER A 86 -7.86 5.50 3.64
CA SER A 86 -6.55 6.18 3.79
C SER A 86 -5.75 5.78 5.04
N CYS A 87 -6.30 4.94 5.93
CA CYS A 87 -5.65 4.61 7.19
C CYS A 87 -5.85 3.18 7.74
N ASN A 88 -6.47 2.25 7.01
CA ASN A 88 -6.56 0.86 7.48
C ASN A 88 -5.62 -0.05 6.68
N GLY A 89 -4.56 -0.48 7.37
CA GLY A 89 -3.53 -1.40 6.89
C GLY A 89 -4.03 -2.82 6.64
N SER A 90 -5.00 -3.00 5.75
CA SER A 90 -5.44 -4.32 5.30
C SER A 90 -5.41 -4.41 3.78
N ASN A 91 -4.48 -5.21 3.26
CA ASN A 91 -4.48 -5.83 1.93
C ASN A 91 -4.29 -4.93 0.70
N GLY A 92 -3.26 -4.10 0.71
CA GLY A 92 -2.71 -3.51 -0.51
C GLY A 92 -1.57 -4.37 -1.08
N MET A 93 -1.69 -4.79 -2.34
CA MET A 93 -0.67 -5.49 -3.14
C MET A 93 0.65 -4.69 -3.26
N PHE A 94 0.65 -3.44 -2.82
CA PHE A 94 1.80 -2.54 -2.73
C PHE A 94 1.84 -2.05 -1.29
N HIS A 95 2.90 -2.40 -0.55
CA HIS A 95 3.11 -2.13 0.87
C HIS A 95 2.32 -0.94 1.43
N ALA A 96 1.37 -1.24 2.32
CA ALA A 96 0.66 -0.23 3.10
C ALA A 96 1.66 0.49 4.01
N ASN A 97 1.61 1.82 4.01
CA ASN A 97 2.17 2.60 5.11
C ASN A 97 1.55 2.05 6.40
N TYR A 98 2.35 1.39 7.22
CA TYR A 98 1.94 1.00 8.56
C TYR A 98 1.75 2.28 9.36
N CYS A 99 0.51 2.77 9.47
CA CYS A 99 0.18 3.58 10.62
C CYS A 99 0.33 2.67 11.84
N THR A 100 1.42 2.84 12.59
CA THR A 100 1.69 2.13 13.86
C THR A 100 0.72 2.54 14.97
N PHE A 101 -0.21 3.45 14.68
CA PHE A 101 -1.28 3.88 15.56
C PHE A 101 -2.58 3.91 14.77
N ASN A 102 -3.66 3.41 15.37
CA ASN A 102 -5.00 3.58 14.83
C ASN A 102 -5.42 5.05 15.00
N PRO A 103 -5.72 5.81 13.93
CA PRO A 103 -6.11 7.21 14.05
C PRO A 103 -7.38 7.41 14.89
N LEU A 104 -8.29 6.42 14.89
CA LEU A 104 -9.49 6.47 15.72
C LEU A 104 -9.16 6.50 17.21
N ASP A 105 -8.13 5.77 17.65
CA ASP A 105 -7.70 5.78 19.05
C ASP A 105 -7.20 7.18 19.46
N LYS A 106 -6.51 7.89 18.54
CA LYS A 106 -6.08 9.27 18.78
C LYS A 106 -7.23 10.27 18.82
N VAL A 107 -8.28 10.05 18.04
CA VAL A 107 -9.50 10.86 18.09
C VAL A 107 -10.22 10.66 19.42
N VAL A 108 -10.35 9.42 19.90
CA VAL A 108 -10.96 9.11 21.20
C VAL A 108 -10.16 9.76 22.34
N GLU A 109 -8.83 9.62 22.34
CA GLU A 109 -7.93 10.26 23.33
C GLU A 109 -8.12 11.79 23.37
N LEU A 110 -8.35 12.43 22.21
CA LEU A 110 -8.58 13.86 22.11
C LEU A 110 -9.95 14.27 22.69
N TYR A 111 -11.00 13.47 22.45
CA TYR A 111 -12.32 13.69 23.03
C TYR A 111 -12.32 13.54 24.56
N GLU A 112 -11.62 12.53 25.09
CA GLU A 112 -11.50 12.34 26.55
C GLU A 112 -10.83 13.55 27.22
N ARG A 113 -9.75 14.06 26.63
CA ARG A 113 -9.10 15.30 27.11
C ARG A 113 -10.01 16.52 27.05
N LEU A 114 -10.78 16.67 25.98
CA LEU A 114 -11.69 17.80 25.81
C LEU A 114 -12.82 17.76 26.84
N VAL A 115 -13.38 16.58 27.11
CA VAL A 115 -14.37 16.38 28.18
C VAL A 115 -13.79 16.72 29.55
N LEU A 116 -12.54 16.35 29.81
CA LEU A 116 -11.87 16.68 31.07
C LEU A 116 -11.67 18.19 31.23
N ALA A 117 -11.19 18.86 30.19
CA ALA A 117 -11.01 20.32 30.17
C ALA A 117 -12.32 21.08 30.38
N GLU A 118 -13.42 20.61 29.77
CA GLU A 118 -14.75 21.20 29.99
C GLU A 118 -15.24 21.01 31.44
N LYS A 119 -14.98 19.84 32.05
CA LYS A 119 -15.32 19.60 33.47
C LYS A 119 -14.52 20.52 34.40
N GLU A 120 -13.21 20.61 34.21
CA GLU A 120 -12.35 21.48 35.01
C GLU A 120 -12.75 22.96 34.90
N LYS A 121 -13.08 23.40 33.68
CA LYS A 121 -13.60 24.76 33.44
C LYS A 121 -14.91 25.00 34.19
N ASN A 122 -15.85 24.05 34.15
CA ASN A 122 -17.12 24.17 34.85
C ASN A 122 -16.94 24.21 36.37
N GLU A 123 -16.09 23.36 36.93
CA GLU A 123 -15.77 23.38 38.37
C GLU A 123 -15.13 24.70 38.80
N TYR A 124 -14.22 25.26 37.99
CA TYR A 124 -13.63 26.57 38.24
C TYR A 124 -14.69 27.68 38.23
N LEU A 125 -15.61 27.66 37.26
CA LEU A 125 -16.73 28.60 37.18
C LEU A 125 -17.68 28.47 38.37
N GLU A 126 -17.99 27.23 38.81
CA GLU A 126 -18.81 27.00 40.01
C GLU A 126 -18.17 27.56 41.27
N LYS A 127 -16.84 27.42 41.44
CA LYS A 127 -16.11 28.00 42.58
C LYS A 127 -16.20 29.53 42.56
N LEU A 128 -15.98 30.16 41.41
CA LEU A 128 -16.12 31.61 41.26
C LEU A 128 -17.55 32.10 41.54
N MET A 129 -18.57 31.30 41.21
CA MET A 129 -19.96 31.63 41.51
C MET A 129 -20.32 31.46 42.99
N LYS A 130 -19.66 30.55 43.72
CA LYS A 130 -19.87 30.34 45.17
C LYS A 130 -19.14 31.36 46.05
N GLU A 131 -18.11 32.02 45.52
CA GLU A 131 -17.37 33.09 46.19
C GLU A 131 -18.02 34.48 46.04
N LYS A 132 -19.15 34.59 45.31
CA LYS A 132 -20.01 35.78 45.24
C LYS A 132 -21.17 35.70 46.22
#